data_AF-A0A926XP74-F1
#
_entry.id   AF-A0A926XP74-F1
#
_cell.length_a   1.000
_cell.length_b   1.000
_cell.length_c   1.000
_cell.angle_alpha   90.00
_cell.angle_beta   90.00
_cell.angle_gamma   90.00
#
_symmetry.space_group_name_H-M   'P 1'
#
loop_
_entity.id
_entity.type
_entity.pdbx_description
1 polymer ?
#
loop_
_entity_poly.entity_id
_entity_poly.type
_entity_poly.pdbx_seq_one_letter_code
_entity_poly.pdbx_strand_id
1 'polypeptide(L)'
;MKQFLPRVLALASLLNLAFPYSAPASLFDNTEVRQEKFIAIASPFGVEQRRYTLLLVEQISNARPCWRESAGSPTRVDPLLLDFDFTGTCERGIDGNYYSIRIGNEDYGGRYLLSIVPRDNDLVLMGTSLTEPNLPPIEIGRTNGIADGYLKINLNPGWRFTKRTYQGKVLSHIYFTGDPTAIAQQPPSAPLPRPPVSTPSSPPRLPLPPPASSTAPLPGVTLPPPLREVIFTKP
;
A
#
# COMPACT_ATOMS: atom_id res chain seq x y z
N MET A 1 -82.63 18.99 -17.54
CA MET A 1 -81.81 18.03 -16.78
C MET A 1 -80.64 17.58 -17.64
N LYS A 2 -79.41 17.99 -17.30
CA LYS A 2 -78.14 17.23 -17.38
C LYS A 2 -76.99 18.22 -17.19
N GLN A 3 -76.46 18.22 -15.96
CA GLN A 3 -75.32 19.02 -15.54
C GLN A 3 -74.02 18.39 -16.07
N PHE A 4 -73.15 19.19 -16.65
CA PHE A 4 -71.77 18.81 -16.98
C PHE A 4 -70.84 19.35 -15.89
N LEU A 5 -70.20 18.47 -15.12
CA LEU A 5 -69.12 18.81 -14.20
C LEU A 5 -67.78 18.85 -14.97
N PRO A 6 -66.95 19.89 -14.82
CA PRO A 6 -65.57 19.84 -15.28
C PRO A 6 -64.71 19.13 -14.23
N ARG A 7 -63.97 18.10 -14.65
CA ARG A 7 -62.91 17.48 -13.85
C ARG A 7 -61.69 18.41 -13.87
N VAL A 8 -61.38 19.03 -12.74
CA VAL A 8 -60.12 19.75 -12.52
C VAL A 8 -59.04 18.72 -12.18
N LEU A 9 -58.07 18.54 -13.07
CA LEU A 9 -56.84 17.77 -12.85
C LEU A 9 -55.81 18.71 -12.23
N ALA A 10 -55.57 18.61 -10.92
CA ALA A 10 -54.49 19.30 -10.24
C ALA A 10 -53.18 18.51 -10.42
N LEU A 11 -52.23 19.07 -11.20
CA LEU A 11 -50.86 18.55 -11.29
C LEU A 11 -50.08 18.98 -10.04
N ALA A 12 -49.77 18.03 -9.15
CA ALA A 12 -48.81 18.23 -8.07
C ALA A 12 -47.38 18.10 -8.62
N SER A 13 -46.65 19.22 -8.71
CA SER A 13 -45.23 19.22 -9.09
C SER A 13 -44.37 18.95 -7.84
N LEU A 14 -43.78 17.76 -7.77
CA LEU A 14 -42.80 17.40 -6.73
C LEU A 14 -41.44 18.02 -7.10
N LEU A 15 -41.06 19.11 -6.41
CA LEU A 15 -39.70 19.66 -6.47
C LEU A 15 -38.74 18.68 -5.77
N ASN A 16 -37.97 17.92 -6.53
CA ASN A 16 -36.81 17.18 -6.01
C ASN A 16 -35.68 18.18 -5.73
N LEU A 17 -35.56 18.61 -4.47
CA LEU A 17 -34.37 19.32 -3.98
C LEU A 17 -33.20 18.34 -3.91
N ALA A 18 -32.48 18.19 -5.01
CA ALA A 18 -31.19 17.50 -5.01
C ALA A 18 -30.19 18.39 -4.24
N PHE A 19 -29.92 18.06 -2.99
CA PHE A 19 -28.81 18.65 -2.25
C PHE A 19 -27.51 18.18 -2.89
N PRO A 20 -26.62 19.08 -3.36
CA PRO A 20 -25.32 18.67 -3.88
C PRO A 20 -24.52 18.08 -2.73
N TYR A 21 -24.30 16.76 -2.79
CA TYR A 21 -23.41 16.05 -1.88
C TYR A 21 -22.00 16.59 -2.12
N SER A 22 -21.57 17.53 -1.28
CA SER A 22 -20.20 18.07 -1.34
C SER A 22 -19.29 17.03 -0.70
N ALA A 23 -18.56 16.28 -1.52
CA ALA A 23 -17.50 15.42 -1.02
C ALA A 23 -16.47 16.29 -0.26
N PRO A 24 -15.95 15.85 0.89
CA PRO A 24 -14.91 16.60 1.58
C PRO A 24 -13.72 16.82 0.63
N ALA A 25 -13.38 18.09 0.41
CA ALA A 25 -12.21 18.45 -0.40
C ALA A 25 -10.96 17.94 0.31
N SER A 26 -10.14 17.14 -0.38
CA SER A 26 -8.84 16.74 0.14
C SER A 26 -8.00 17.99 0.40
N LEU A 27 -7.22 18.01 1.48
CA LEU A 27 -6.26 19.10 1.77
C LEU A 27 -5.26 19.29 0.62
N PHE A 28 -4.97 18.21 -0.09
CA PHE A 28 -4.05 18.18 -1.21
C PHE A 28 -4.79 17.90 -2.51
N ASP A 29 -4.43 18.68 -3.51
CA ASP A 29 -4.81 18.44 -4.89
C ASP A 29 -3.76 17.56 -5.59
N ASN A 30 -3.98 17.28 -6.87
CA ASN A 30 -2.99 16.65 -7.72
C ASN A 30 -2.96 17.29 -9.11
N THR A 31 -1.84 17.11 -9.80
CA THR A 31 -1.65 17.54 -11.19
C THR A 31 -1.16 16.38 -12.05
N GLU A 32 -1.61 16.35 -13.29
CA GLU A 32 -1.22 15.33 -14.27
C GLU A 32 0.27 15.44 -14.60
N VAL A 33 0.88 14.29 -14.88
CA VAL A 33 2.29 14.20 -15.26
C VAL A 33 2.48 13.37 -16.52
N ARG A 34 3.64 13.55 -17.15
CA ARG A 34 4.08 12.75 -18.29
C ARG A 34 4.43 11.35 -17.81
N GLN A 35 3.59 10.37 -18.13
CA GLN A 35 3.71 9.00 -17.60
C GLN A 35 5.04 8.33 -17.94
N GLU A 36 5.59 8.62 -19.11
CA GLU A 36 6.88 8.10 -19.57
C GLU A 36 8.09 8.60 -18.74
N LYS A 37 7.88 9.59 -17.86
CA LYS A 37 8.88 10.06 -16.90
C LYS A 37 8.88 9.25 -15.61
N PHE A 38 7.96 8.30 -15.43
CA PHE A 38 7.79 7.55 -14.20
C PHE A 38 7.85 6.05 -14.44
N ILE A 39 8.39 5.32 -13.47
CA ILE A 39 8.37 3.86 -13.45
C ILE A 39 8.19 3.35 -12.02
N ALA A 40 7.27 2.39 -11.85
CA ALA A 40 7.14 1.60 -10.63
C ALA A 40 7.91 0.28 -10.81
N ILE A 41 8.78 -0.02 -9.86
CA ILE A 41 9.71 -1.15 -9.93
C ILE A 41 9.52 -2.02 -8.70
N ALA A 42 9.40 -3.34 -8.91
CA ALA A 42 9.56 -4.33 -7.86
C ALA A 42 11.05 -4.51 -7.60
N SER A 43 11.55 -3.93 -6.50
CA SER A 43 12.94 -3.97 -6.09
C SER A 43 13.18 -5.15 -5.14
N PRO A 44 14.04 -6.11 -5.49
CA PRO A 44 14.35 -7.22 -4.61
C PRO A 44 15.10 -6.74 -3.36
N PHE A 45 14.86 -7.38 -2.22
CA PHE A 45 15.55 -7.13 -0.96
C PHE A 45 15.60 -8.37 -0.06
N GLY A 46 16.41 -8.30 1.00
CA GLY A 46 16.57 -9.38 1.97
C GLY A 46 17.52 -10.49 1.52
N VAL A 47 17.67 -11.49 2.39
CA VAL A 47 18.50 -12.68 2.13
C VAL A 47 17.91 -13.45 0.95
N GLU A 48 18.77 -13.87 0.01
CA GLU A 48 18.40 -14.55 -1.24
C GLU A 48 17.52 -13.72 -2.21
N GLN A 49 17.29 -12.43 -1.96
CA GLN A 49 16.57 -11.51 -2.87
C GLN A 49 15.14 -11.97 -3.26
N ARG A 50 14.49 -12.78 -2.42
CA ARG A 50 13.13 -13.31 -2.67
C ARG A 50 11.99 -12.42 -2.20
N ARG A 51 12.28 -11.27 -1.58
CA ARG A 51 11.28 -10.29 -1.15
C ARG A 51 11.36 -9.05 -2.00
N TYR A 52 10.25 -8.34 -2.17
CA TYR A 52 10.19 -7.17 -3.06
C TYR A 52 9.57 -5.96 -2.35
N THR A 53 10.19 -4.81 -2.55
CA THR A 53 9.66 -3.50 -2.13
C THR A 53 9.41 -2.62 -3.36
N LEU A 54 8.54 -1.63 -3.21
CA LEU A 54 8.27 -0.67 -4.28
C LEU A 54 9.41 0.35 -4.37
N LEU A 55 9.99 0.46 -5.55
CA LEU A 55 10.88 1.55 -5.95
C LEU A 55 10.16 2.35 -7.04
N LEU A 56 9.82 3.60 -6.74
CA LEU A 56 9.25 4.55 -7.69
C LEU A 56 10.35 5.50 -8.15
N VAL A 57 10.49 5.68 -9.46
CA VAL A 57 11.52 6.57 -10.03
C VAL A 57 10.87 7.58 -10.96
N GLU A 58 11.31 8.84 -10.85
CA GLU A 58 10.96 9.93 -11.76
C GLU A 58 12.21 10.41 -12.51
N GLN A 59 12.11 10.64 -13.82
CA GLN A 59 13.14 11.23 -14.67
C GLN A 59 12.91 12.75 -14.79
N ILE A 60 13.56 13.53 -13.91
CA ILE A 60 13.42 15.00 -13.84
C ILE A 60 14.04 15.67 -15.07
N SER A 61 15.28 15.33 -15.39
CA SER A 61 16.02 15.89 -16.55
C SER A 61 16.44 14.78 -17.51
N ASN A 62 16.90 15.11 -18.72
CA ASN A 62 17.39 14.11 -19.68
C ASN A 62 18.93 14.03 -19.71
N ALA A 63 19.62 14.59 -18.70
CA ALA A 63 21.08 14.60 -18.66
C ALA A 63 21.68 13.19 -18.61
N ARG A 64 21.00 12.27 -17.90
CA ARG A 64 21.32 10.84 -17.83
C ARG A 64 20.05 10.04 -17.57
N PRO A 65 19.86 8.86 -18.20
CA PRO A 65 18.72 7.99 -17.90
C PRO A 65 18.75 7.49 -16.46
N CYS A 66 17.61 7.56 -15.78
CA CYS A 66 17.46 7.07 -14.40
C CYS A 66 17.25 5.55 -14.34
N TRP A 67 16.76 4.93 -15.41
CA TRP A 67 16.61 3.49 -15.55
C TRP A 67 16.79 3.05 -17.02
N ARG A 68 16.89 1.74 -17.22
CA ARG A 68 16.83 1.09 -18.53
C ARG A 68 15.89 -0.11 -18.46
N GLU A 69 15.05 -0.29 -19.47
CA GLU A 69 14.19 -1.48 -19.59
C GLU A 69 14.83 -2.50 -20.53
N SER A 70 14.75 -3.78 -20.17
CA SER A 70 15.06 -4.91 -21.03
C SER A 70 13.79 -5.68 -21.32
N ALA A 71 13.43 -5.80 -22.60
CA ALA A 71 12.22 -6.47 -23.04
C ALA A 71 12.16 -7.92 -22.55
N GLY A 72 10.97 -8.37 -22.15
CA GLY A 72 10.71 -9.70 -21.60
C GLY A 72 9.34 -9.78 -20.92
N SER A 73 8.96 -10.98 -20.50
CA SER A 73 7.77 -11.23 -19.66
C SER A 73 8.22 -12.06 -18.45
N PRO A 74 8.53 -11.42 -17.30
CA PRO A 74 8.35 -9.99 -16.98
C PRO A 74 9.42 -9.09 -17.59
N THR A 75 9.14 -7.78 -17.70
CA THR A 75 10.12 -6.77 -18.15
C THR A 75 11.13 -6.49 -17.03
N ARG A 76 12.42 -6.67 -17.30
CA ARG A 76 13.51 -6.39 -16.34
C ARG A 76 13.91 -4.92 -16.43
N VAL A 77 14.28 -4.34 -15.30
CA VAL A 77 14.71 -2.95 -15.17
C VAL A 77 16.13 -2.89 -14.61
N ASP A 78 16.99 -2.04 -15.17
CA ASP A 78 18.25 -1.65 -14.55
C ASP A 78 18.07 -0.25 -13.93
N PRO A 79 18.07 -0.09 -12.59
CA PRO A 79 17.92 1.20 -11.94
C PRO A 79 19.25 1.99 -11.94
N LEU A 80 19.58 2.58 -13.10
CA LEU A 80 20.85 3.30 -13.34
C LEU A 80 21.10 4.44 -12.35
N LEU A 81 20.05 5.03 -11.76
CA LEU A 81 20.19 6.07 -10.72
C LEU A 81 21.00 5.62 -9.49
N LEU A 82 21.20 4.32 -9.29
CA LEU A 82 22.00 3.80 -8.18
C LEU A 82 23.52 3.93 -8.42
N ASP A 83 23.94 4.27 -9.66
CA ASP A 83 25.34 4.28 -10.07
C ASP A 83 25.95 5.70 -10.16
N PHE A 84 25.19 6.75 -9.80
CA PHE A 84 25.66 8.13 -9.87
C PHE A 84 24.91 9.06 -8.89
N ASP A 85 25.42 10.28 -8.71
CA ASP A 85 24.67 11.33 -7.99
C ASP A 85 23.49 11.79 -8.85
N PHE A 86 22.31 11.28 -8.50
CA PHE A 86 21.08 11.51 -9.24
C PHE A 86 20.43 12.88 -8.93
N THR A 87 21.03 13.70 -8.07
CA THR A 87 20.51 15.02 -7.69
C THR A 87 20.18 15.87 -8.91
N GLY A 88 18.95 16.39 -8.97
CA GLY A 88 18.46 17.20 -10.11
C GLY A 88 18.24 16.44 -11.43
N THR A 89 18.51 15.13 -11.46
CA THR A 89 18.33 14.28 -12.64
C THR A 89 17.20 13.27 -12.45
N CYS A 90 17.15 12.64 -11.26
CA CYS A 90 16.14 11.67 -10.89
C CYS A 90 15.51 12.01 -9.54
N GLU A 91 14.27 11.59 -9.33
CA GLU A 91 13.65 11.49 -8.01
C GLU A 91 13.42 10.00 -7.68
N ARG A 92 13.59 9.63 -6.41
CA ARG A 92 13.51 8.23 -5.95
C ARG A 92 12.60 8.10 -4.73
N GLY A 93 11.49 7.39 -4.89
CA GLY A 93 10.58 7.00 -3.82
C GLY A 93 10.76 5.55 -3.40
N ILE A 94 10.96 5.32 -2.10
CA ILE A 94 11.22 3.98 -1.53
C ILE A 94 10.23 3.58 -0.42
N ASP A 95 9.34 4.50 -0.02
CA ASP A 95 8.39 4.29 1.06
C ASP A 95 7.13 5.17 0.90
N GLY A 96 6.17 4.97 1.79
CA GLY A 96 4.88 5.67 1.81
C GLY A 96 4.95 7.18 2.08
N ASN A 97 6.12 7.75 2.40
CA ASN A 97 6.28 9.21 2.44
C ASN A 97 6.36 9.80 1.03
N TYR A 98 6.87 9.03 0.07
CA TYR A 98 7.03 9.47 -1.33
C TYR A 98 5.82 9.18 -2.19
N TYR A 99 5.00 8.19 -1.83
CA TYR A 99 3.85 7.82 -2.64
C TYR A 99 2.62 7.41 -1.82
N SER A 100 1.44 7.60 -2.40
CA SER A 100 0.18 7.09 -1.85
C SER A 100 -0.85 6.81 -2.95
N ILE A 101 -2.01 6.26 -2.55
CA ILE A 101 -3.16 6.05 -3.43
C ILE A 101 -4.03 7.31 -3.43
N ARG A 102 -4.52 7.68 -4.61
CA ARG A 102 -5.60 8.66 -4.77
C ARG A 102 -6.66 8.07 -5.68
N ILE A 103 -7.93 8.10 -5.27
CA ILE A 103 -9.04 7.60 -6.10
C ILE A 103 -10.08 8.70 -6.20
N GLY A 104 -10.39 9.12 -7.43
CA GLY A 104 -11.18 10.33 -7.67
C GLY A 104 -10.54 11.55 -7.00
N ASN A 105 -11.29 12.19 -6.09
CA ASN A 105 -10.86 13.39 -5.37
C ASN A 105 -10.31 13.10 -3.95
N GLU A 106 -10.20 11.83 -3.57
CA GLU A 106 -9.83 11.42 -2.22
C GLU A 106 -8.37 10.91 -2.16
N ASP A 107 -7.58 11.51 -1.26
CA ASP A 107 -6.23 11.06 -0.92
C ASP A 107 -6.30 10.00 0.20
N TYR A 108 -5.74 8.82 -0.08
CA TYR A 108 -5.70 7.68 0.83
C TYR A 108 -4.33 7.52 1.53
N GLY A 109 -3.50 8.57 1.51
CA GLY A 109 -2.25 8.66 2.26
C GLY A 109 -2.45 8.34 3.73
N GLY A 110 -1.61 7.43 4.25
CA GLY A 110 -1.69 6.95 5.64
C GLY A 110 -2.87 6.03 5.94
N ARG A 111 -3.85 5.88 5.04
CA ARG A 111 -4.98 4.94 5.18
C ARG A 111 -4.73 3.62 4.50
N TYR A 112 -3.90 3.59 3.46
CA TYR A 112 -3.52 2.39 2.73
C TYR A 112 -2.00 2.20 2.74
N LEU A 113 -1.59 0.97 3.01
CA LEU A 113 -0.22 0.51 2.83
C LEU A 113 -0.06 -0.07 1.43
N LEU A 114 0.89 0.48 0.67
CA LEU A 114 1.31 -0.06 -0.62
C LEU A 114 2.38 -1.12 -0.39
N SER A 115 2.13 -2.33 -0.88
CA SER A 115 3.05 -3.47 -0.77
C SER A 115 3.06 -4.29 -2.05
N ILE A 116 4.19 -4.96 -2.30
CA ILE A 116 4.32 -5.92 -3.40
C ILE A 116 4.15 -7.32 -2.81
N VAL A 117 3.20 -8.06 -3.37
CA VAL A 117 2.89 -9.42 -2.92
C VAL A 117 3.03 -10.39 -4.09
N PRO A 118 3.70 -11.55 -3.89
CA PRO A 118 3.63 -12.64 -4.84
C PRO A 118 2.21 -13.20 -4.88
N ARG A 119 1.62 -13.32 -6.06
CA ARG A 119 0.32 -13.97 -6.29
C ARG A 119 0.40 -14.76 -7.58
N ASP A 120 0.05 -16.04 -7.51
CA ASP A 120 0.17 -16.96 -8.63
C ASP A 120 1.60 -16.94 -9.20
N ASN A 121 1.77 -16.48 -10.46
CA ASN A 121 3.06 -16.33 -11.12
C ASN A 121 3.41 -14.85 -11.38
N ASP A 122 2.89 -13.93 -10.58
CA ASP A 122 3.10 -12.49 -10.68
C ASP A 122 3.59 -11.88 -9.35
N LEU A 123 4.35 -10.78 -9.44
CA LEU A 123 4.44 -9.80 -8.36
C LEU A 123 3.40 -8.71 -8.58
N VAL A 124 2.55 -8.47 -7.58
CA VAL A 124 1.40 -7.59 -7.66
C VAL A 124 1.54 -6.44 -6.66
N LEU A 125 1.38 -5.20 -7.13
CA LEU A 125 1.32 -4.01 -6.28
C LEU A 125 -0.10 -3.83 -5.75
N MET A 126 -0.24 -3.90 -4.42
CA MET A 126 -1.51 -3.85 -3.72
C MET A 126 -1.56 -2.72 -2.71
N GLY A 127 -2.72 -2.07 -2.59
CA GLY A 127 -3.08 -1.23 -1.46
C GLY A 127 -3.89 -1.99 -0.43
N THR A 128 -3.40 -2.12 0.80
CA THR A 128 -4.14 -2.73 1.92
C THR A 128 -4.55 -1.66 2.93
N SER A 129 -5.83 -1.65 3.32
CA SER A 129 -6.32 -0.69 4.31
C SER A 129 -5.68 -0.92 5.68
N LEU A 130 -5.17 0.17 6.27
CA LEU A 130 -4.60 0.20 7.62
C LEU A 130 -5.67 0.47 8.69
N THR A 131 -6.78 1.08 8.31
CA THR A 131 -7.87 1.46 9.22
C THR A 131 -9.01 0.45 9.22
N GLU A 132 -9.21 -0.28 8.13
CA GLU A 132 -10.33 -1.20 7.93
C GLU A 132 -9.83 -2.55 7.37
N PRO A 133 -9.32 -3.46 8.21
CA PRO A 133 -8.63 -4.69 7.75
C PRO A 133 -9.51 -5.68 6.96
N ASN A 134 -10.83 -5.51 7.02
CA ASN A 134 -11.78 -6.37 6.32
C ASN A 134 -12.06 -5.91 4.88
N LEU A 135 -11.60 -4.71 4.49
CA LEU A 135 -11.73 -4.26 3.11
C LEU A 135 -10.84 -5.11 2.19
N PRO A 136 -11.34 -5.51 1.02
CA PRO A 136 -10.51 -6.19 0.04
C PRO A 136 -9.33 -5.29 -0.37
N PRO A 137 -8.11 -5.84 -0.49
CA PRO A 137 -6.99 -5.09 -1.02
C PRO A 137 -7.24 -4.61 -2.44
N ILE A 138 -6.72 -3.44 -2.79
CA ILE A 138 -6.87 -2.81 -4.11
C ILE A 138 -5.66 -3.16 -4.97
N GLU A 139 -5.88 -3.76 -6.13
CA GLU A 139 -4.80 -4.06 -7.09
C GLU A 139 -4.52 -2.91 -8.04
N ILE A 140 -3.27 -2.44 -8.05
CA ILE A 140 -2.84 -1.25 -8.78
C ILE A 140 -2.06 -1.61 -10.04
N GLY A 141 -1.32 -2.71 -10.02
CA GLY A 141 -0.50 -3.14 -11.14
C GLY A 141 0.25 -4.43 -10.87
N ARG A 142 0.89 -4.98 -11.91
CA ARG A 142 1.57 -6.27 -11.87
C ARG A 142 2.78 -6.33 -12.81
N THR A 143 3.67 -7.29 -12.53
CA THR A 143 4.92 -7.49 -13.28
C THR A 143 4.76 -8.37 -14.52
N ASN A 144 3.65 -9.10 -14.67
CA ASN A 144 3.39 -10.05 -15.77
C ASN A 144 4.44 -11.19 -15.83
N GLY A 145 4.77 -11.73 -14.66
CA GLY A 145 5.72 -12.79 -14.45
C GLY A 145 6.57 -12.56 -13.21
N ILE A 146 7.26 -13.61 -12.75
CA ILE A 146 8.29 -13.53 -11.71
C ILE A 146 9.63 -13.88 -12.36
N ALA A 147 10.66 -13.08 -12.06
CA ALA A 147 12.04 -13.34 -12.43
C ALA A 147 12.97 -12.68 -11.40
N ASP A 148 14.26 -13.05 -11.42
CA ASP A 148 15.24 -12.42 -10.55
C ASP A 148 15.55 -10.98 -10.99
N GLY A 149 15.90 -10.15 -10.00
CA GLY A 149 16.29 -8.76 -10.18
C GLY A 149 15.13 -7.77 -10.06
N TYR A 150 15.34 -6.57 -10.59
CA TYR A 150 14.35 -5.50 -10.58
C TYR A 150 13.37 -5.69 -11.73
N LEU A 151 12.07 -5.70 -11.45
CA LEU A 151 11.02 -5.95 -12.44
C LEU A 151 10.11 -4.72 -12.57
N LYS A 152 9.68 -4.41 -13.79
CA LYS A 152 8.72 -3.33 -14.05
C LYS A 152 7.33 -3.73 -13.58
N ILE A 153 6.67 -2.86 -12.83
CA ILE A 153 5.25 -2.98 -12.49
C ILE A 153 4.47 -2.20 -13.53
N ASN A 154 3.64 -2.92 -14.30
CA ASN A 154 2.71 -2.32 -15.24
C ASN A 154 1.44 -1.95 -14.47
N LEU A 155 1.07 -0.67 -14.52
CA LEU A 155 -0.17 -0.21 -13.91
C LEU A 155 -1.37 -0.83 -14.63
N ASN A 156 -2.35 -1.25 -13.86
CA ASN A 156 -3.60 -1.77 -14.41
C ASN A 156 -4.38 -0.63 -15.10
N PRO A 157 -5.29 -0.95 -16.05
CA PRO A 157 -6.15 0.05 -16.66
C PRO A 157 -6.88 0.90 -15.60
N GLY A 158 -6.93 2.22 -15.83
CA GLY A 158 -7.52 3.17 -14.87
C GLY A 158 -6.54 3.74 -13.84
N TRP A 159 -5.33 3.18 -13.74
CA TRP A 159 -4.27 3.69 -12.87
C TRP A 159 -3.23 4.49 -13.66
N ARG A 160 -2.77 5.60 -13.08
CA ARG A 160 -1.70 6.45 -13.62
C ARG A 160 -0.97 7.19 -12.50
N PHE A 161 0.18 7.77 -12.80
CA PHE A 161 0.89 8.66 -11.88
C PHE A 161 0.33 10.08 -11.95
N THR A 162 0.24 10.76 -10.81
CA THR A 162 0.06 12.22 -10.73
C THR A 162 0.94 12.77 -9.61
N LYS A 163 1.20 14.09 -9.58
CA LYS A 163 1.95 14.72 -8.48
C LYS A 163 1.04 15.46 -7.53
N ARG A 164 1.31 15.35 -6.24
CA ARG A 164 0.62 16.10 -5.19
C ARG A 164 0.85 17.60 -5.38
N THR A 165 -0.19 18.38 -5.17
CA THR A 165 -0.12 19.84 -5.15
C THR A 165 -0.72 20.42 -3.89
N TYR A 166 -0.14 21.52 -3.41
CA TYR A 166 -0.66 22.29 -2.29
C TYR A 166 -0.58 23.78 -2.64
N GLN A 167 -1.73 24.46 -2.63
CA GLN A 167 -1.82 25.90 -2.93
C GLN A 167 -1.10 26.29 -4.24
N GLY A 168 -1.30 25.49 -5.30
CA GLY A 168 -0.69 25.70 -6.62
C GLY A 168 0.78 25.29 -6.75
N LYS A 169 1.43 24.81 -5.68
CA LYS A 169 2.80 24.29 -5.75
C LYS A 169 2.80 22.77 -5.94
N VAL A 170 3.59 22.30 -6.89
CA VAL A 170 3.85 20.86 -7.09
C VAL A 170 4.84 20.38 -6.04
N LEU A 171 4.52 19.26 -5.40
CA LEU A 171 5.35 18.60 -4.39
C LEU A 171 5.97 17.32 -4.97
N SER A 172 7.00 16.79 -4.32
CA SER A 172 7.66 15.53 -4.75
C SER A 172 6.84 14.26 -4.48
N HIS A 173 5.72 14.36 -3.75
CA HIS A 173 4.88 13.20 -3.46
C HIS A 173 4.08 12.77 -4.70
N ILE A 174 4.15 11.48 -5.04
CA ILE A 174 3.52 10.89 -6.22
C ILE A 174 2.28 10.10 -5.82
N TYR A 175 1.18 10.28 -6.54
CA TYR A 175 0.00 9.44 -6.39
C TYR A 175 -0.04 8.34 -7.43
N PHE A 176 -0.34 7.12 -7.00
CA PHE A 176 -1.03 6.15 -7.84
C PHE A 176 -2.50 6.59 -7.91
N THR A 177 -2.86 7.26 -8.99
CA THR A 177 -4.20 7.83 -9.18
C THR A 177 -5.08 6.88 -9.96
N GLY A 178 -6.14 6.45 -9.31
CA GLY A 178 -7.15 5.55 -9.85
C GLY A 178 -8.41 6.27 -10.29
N ASP A 179 -8.91 5.91 -11.46
CA ASP A 179 -10.29 6.23 -11.87
C ASP A 179 -11.27 5.28 -11.17
N PRO A 180 -12.19 5.77 -10.32
CA PRO A 180 -13.14 4.93 -9.59
C PRO A 180 -13.97 4.01 -10.51
N THR A 181 -14.32 4.47 -11.71
CA THR A 181 -15.15 3.71 -12.65
C THR A 181 -14.36 2.58 -13.30
N ALA A 182 -13.10 2.83 -13.65
CA ALA A 182 -12.21 1.81 -14.20
C ALA A 182 -11.84 0.77 -13.14
N ILE A 183 -11.61 1.20 -11.89
CA ILE A 183 -11.31 0.29 -10.78
C ILE A 183 -12.49 -0.63 -10.49
N ALA A 184 -13.72 -0.11 -10.47
CA ALA A 184 -14.91 -0.92 -10.23
C ALA A 184 -15.16 -2.01 -11.28
N GLN A 185 -14.58 -1.86 -12.48
CA GLN A 185 -14.64 -2.84 -13.56
C GLN A 185 -13.52 -3.89 -13.47
N GLN A 186 -12.53 -3.71 -12.60
CA GLN A 186 -11.50 -4.72 -12.39
C GLN A 186 -12.10 -5.95 -11.70
N PRO A 187 -11.72 -7.17 -12.12
CA PRO A 187 -12.14 -8.37 -11.42
C PRO A 187 -11.71 -8.29 -9.96
N PRO A 188 -12.55 -8.74 -9.00
CA PRO A 188 -12.21 -8.66 -7.59
C PRO A 188 -10.90 -9.40 -7.34
N SER A 189 -9.91 -8.69 -6.79
CA SER A 189 -8.65 -9.31 -6.37
C SER A 189 -8.97 -10.35 -5.31
N ALA A 190 -8.53 -11.60 -5.52
CA ALA A 190 -8.70 -12.65 -4.54
C ALA A 190 -8.16 -12.19 -3.16
N PRO A 191 -8.72 -12.65 -2.04
CA PRO A 191 -8.13 -12.38 -0.72
C PRO A 191 -6.65 -12.75 -0.71
N LEU A 192 -5.80 -11.98 -0.01
CA LEU A 192 -4.42 -12.40 0.22
C LEU A 192 -4.45 -13.79 0.88
N PRO A 193 -3.55 -14.72 0.48
CA PRO A 193 -3.35 -15.94 1.26
C PRO A 193 -3.08 -15.52 2.70
N ARG A 194 -3.93 -15.97 3.63
CA ARG A 194 -3.62 -15.78 5.05
C ARG A 194 -2.26 -16.43 5.29
N PRO A 195 -1.32 -15.77 6.01
CA PRO A 195 -0.14 -16.48 6.47
C PRO A 195 -0.62 -17.75 7.19
N PRO A 196 0.03 -18.91 6.97
CA PRO A 196 -0.37 -20.13 7.66
C PRO A 196 -0.41 -19.79 9.14
N VAL A 197 -1.58 -19.95 9.76
CA VAL A 197 -1.66 -19.96 11.21
C VAL A 197 -0.79 -21.14 11.60
N SER A 198 0.41 -20.86 12.08
CA SER A 198 1.22 -21.88 12.74
C SER A 198 0.36 -22.35 13.90
N THR A 199 -0.25 -23.51 13.75
CA THR A 199 -0.78 -24.28 14.87
C THR A 199 0.32 -24.27 15.93
N PRO A 200 0.05 -23.91 17.19
CA PRO A 200 1.03 -24.11 18.23
C PRO A 200 1.35 -25.60 18.22
N SER A 201 2.54 -25.95 17.72
CA SER A 201 3.08 -27.28 17.86
C SER A 201 3.04 -27.56 19.35
N SER A 202 2.26 -28.57 19.76
CA SER A 202 2.37 -29.12 21.10
C SER A 202 3.87 -29.27 21.41
N PRO A 203 4.35 -28.77 22.56
CA PRO A 203 5.75 -28.94 22.92
C PRO A 203 6.06 -30.44 22.91
N PRO A 204 7.28 -30.85 22.49
CA PRO A 204 7.68 -32.24 22.55
C PRO A 204 7.45 -32.75 23.97
N ARG A 205 6.71 -33.85 24.11
CA ARG A 205 6.55 -34.52 25.40
C ARG A 205 7.92 -35.08 25.77
N LEU A 206 8.70 -34.32 26.54
CA LEU A 206 9.92 -34.82 27.15
C LEU A 206 9.54 -36.07 27.98
N PRO A 207 10.33 -37.15 27.94
CA PRO A 207 10.13 -38.28 28.83
C PRO A 207 10.08 -37.75 30.27
N LEU A 208 9.07 -38.13 31.04
CA LEU A 208 9.06 -37.83 32.46
C LEU A 208 10.34 -38.42 33.07
N PRO A 209 11.16 -37.62 33.78
CA PRO A 209 12.25 -38.20 34.54
C PRO A 209 11.68 -39.19 35.57
N PRO A 210 12.38 -40.30 35.84
CA PRO A 210 11.97 -41.22 36.89
C PRO A 210 11.89 -40.46 38.24
N PRO A 211 10.98 -40.85 39.15
CA PRO A 211 10.85 -40.19 40.44
C PRO A 211 12.19 -40.24 41.17
N ALA A 212 12.70 -39.06 41.52
CA ALA A 212 13.93 -38.92 42.28
C ALA A 212 13.75 -39.61 43.64
N SER A 213 14.59 -40.61 43.91
CA SER A 213 14.75 -41.13 45.25
C SER A 213 15.32 -40.02 46.14
N SER A 214 14.52 -39.60 47.11
CA SER A 214 14.90 -38.73 48.22
C SER A 214 16.12 -39.29 48.95
N THR A 215 17.26 -38.59 48.95
CA THR A 215 18.01 -38.20 50.17
C THR A 215 19.21 -37.30 49.84
N ALA A 216 19.21 -36.06 50.34
CA ALA A 216 20.36 -35.36 50.97
C ALA A 216 20.10 -33.84 51.03
N PRO A 217 20.33 -33.15 52.17
CA PRO A 217 20.15 -31.71 52.27
C PRO A 217 21.37 -30.95 51.71
N LEU A 218 21.11 -29.92 50.89
CA LEU A 218 22.11 -28.96 50.43
C LEU A 218 22.33 -27.87 51.50
N PRO A 219 23.59 -27.51 51.83
CA PRO A 219 23.88 -26.43 52.76
C PRO A 219 23.72 -25.05 52.09
N GLY A 220 23.02 -24.18 52.83
CA GLY A 220 22.98 -22.72 52.80
C GLY A 220 23.44 -21.97 51.54
N VAL A 221 22.49 -21.36 50.84
CA VAL A 221 22.74 -20.16 50.02
C VAL A 221 21.83 -19.05 50.52
N THR A 222 22.44 -18.06 51.18
CA THR A 222 21.80 -16.83 51.63
C THR A 222 21.59 -15.90 50.44
N LEU A 223 20.34 -15.55 50.13
CA LEU A 223 20.00 -14.57 49.10
C LEU A 223 20.30 -13.14 49.58
N PRO A 224 20.91 -12.27 48.76
CA PRO A 224 21.04 -10.85 49.08
C PRO A 224 19.69 -10.12 48.98
N PRO A 225 19.47 -9.05 49.78
CA PRO A 225 18.18 -8.35 49.81
C PRO A 225 17.94 -7.51 48.55
N PRO A 226 16.67 -7.29 48.16
CA PRO A 226 16.31 -6.56 46.96
C PRO A 226 16.55 -5.05 47.09
N LEU A 227 17.00 -4.45 45.98
CA LEU A 227 17.20 -3.00 45.83
C LEU A 227 15.88 -2.23 45.91
N ARG A 228 15.87 -1.15 46.69
CA ARG A 228 14.73 -0.25 46.88
C ARG A 228 14.41 0.54 45.60
N GLU A 229 13.11 0.61 45.31
CA GLU A 229 12.49 1.37 44.23
C GLU A 229 12.70 2.89 44.44
N VAL A 230 13.17 3.58 43.40
CA VAL A 230 13.38 5.04 43.40
C VAL A 230 12.09 5.70 42.92
N ILE A 231 11.39 6.37 43.84
CA ILE A 231 10.20 7.18 43.53
C ILE A 231 10.66 8.51 42.92
N PHE A 232 10.25 8.76 41.67
CA PHE A 232 10.40 10.06 41.01
C PHE A 232 9.26 10.99 41.44
N THR A 233 9.55 12.00 42.25
CA THR A 233 8.69 13.18 42.42
C THR A 233 9.05 14.23 41.37
N LYS A 234 8.02 14.70 40.66
CA LYS A 234 8.09 15.68 39.56
C LYS A 234 8.18 17.12 40.13
N PRO A 235 8.96 18.04 39.52
CA PRO A 235 8.95 19.46 39.84
C PRO A 235 7.70 20.20 39.31
#